data_AF-A0A957WTI5-F1
#
_entry.id   AF-A0A957WTI5-F1
#
_cell.length_a   1.000
_cell.length_b   1.000
_cell.length_c   1.000
_cell.angle_alpha   90.00
_cell.angle_beta   90.00
_cell.angle_gamma   90.00
#
_symmetry.space_group_name_H-M   'P 1'
#
loop_
_entity.id
_entity.type
_entity.pdbx_description
1 polymer ?
#
loop_
_entity_poly.entity_id
_entity_poly.type
_entity_poly.pdbx_seq_one_letter_code
_entity_poly.pdbx_strand_id
1 'polypeptide(L)' 'INTRIAGEPAAKMKELAETFSDGQIEWLDGVSVTYDDWHFNVRPSNTEPLLRLNLEAKSKALMEEKRDQILDIIRS' A
#
# COMPACT_ATOMS: atom_id res chain seq x y z
N ILE A 1 -4.26 4.78 6.82
CA ILE A 1 -4.86 5.83 5.95
C ILE A 1 -5.93 5.19 5.09
N ASN A 2 -7.15 5.74 5.08
CA ASN A 2 -8.24 5.24 4.24
C ASN A 2 -8.33 6.09 2.97
N THR A 3 -8.38 5.46 1.80
CA THR A 3 -8.47 6.13 0.51
C THR A 3 -9.57 5.50 -0.33
N ARG A 4 -10.57 6.30 -0.72
CA ARG A 4 -11.60 5.87 -1.65
C ARG A 4 -10.98 5.65 -3.02
N ILE A 5 -11.42 4.61 -3.70
CA ILE A 5 -11.02 4.31 -5.08
C ILE A 5 -12.26 4.23 -5.96
N ALA A 6 -12.15 4.71 -7.19
CA ALA A 6 -13.22 4.58 -8.18
C ALA A 6 -13.14 3.24 -8.94
N GLY A 7 -11.97 2.59 -8.95
CA GLY A 7 -11.69 1.35 -9.66
C GLY A 7 -11.67 0.10 -8.78
N GLU A 8 -11.13 -0.99 -9.34
CA GLU A 8 -11.04 -2.28 -8.66
C GLU A 8 -9.88 -2.34 -7.65
N PRO A 9 -10.14 -2.65 -6.36
CA PRO A 9 -9.09 -2.75 -5.35
C PRO A 9 -7.95 -3.71 -5.74
N ALA A 10 -8.29 -4.83 -6.37
CA ALA A 10 -7.33 -5.86 -6.77
C ALA A 10 -6.31 -5.34 -7.80
N ALA A 11 -6.75 -4.51 -8.76
CA ALA A 11 -5.88 -3.93 -9.76
C ALA A 11 -4.82 -3.02 -9.11
N LYS A 12 -5.23 -2.16 -8.17
CA LYS A 12 -4.31 -1.29 -7.43
C LYS A 12 -3.35 -2.04 -6.53
N MET A 13 -3.80 -3.10 -5.85
CA MET A 13 -2.89 -3.93 -5.06
C MET A 13 -1.86 -4.65 -5.94
N LYS A 14 -2.26 -5.10 -7.14
CA LYS A 14 -1.34 -5.71 -8.11
C LYS A 14 -0.31 -4.71 -8.63
N GLU A 15 -0.73 -3.51 -8.98
CA GLU A 15 0.15 -2.41 -9.39
C GLU A 15 1.19 -2.07 -8.31
N LEU A 16 0.78 -2.06 -7.03
CA LEU A 16 1.70 -1.88 -5.90
C LEU A 16 2.70 -3.03 -5.79
N ALA A 17 2.26 -4.28 -5.88
CA ALA A 17 3.16 -5.43 -5.82
C ALA A 17 4.18 -5.44 -6.98
N GLU A 18 3.78 -5.00 -8.17
CA GLU A 18 4.68 -4.87 -9.32
C GLU A 18 5.67 -3.71 -9.14
N THR A 19 5.21 -2.57 -8.62
CA THR A 19 6.05 -1.38 -8.38
C THR A 19 7.12 -1.63 -7.31
N PHE A 20 6.77 -2.40 -6.28
CA PHE A 20 7.62 -2.70 -5.12
C PHE A 20 8.12 -4.16 -5.14
N SER A 21 8.36 -4.71 -6.34
CA SER A 21 8.74 -6.12 -6.55
C SER A 21 10.12 -6.51 -6.00
N ASP A 22 10.91 -5.52 -5.59
CA ASP A 22 12.22 -5.69 -4.96
C ASP A 22 12.14 -5.88 -3.43
N GLY A 23 10.97 -5.68 -2.84
CA GLY A 23 10.70 -6.03 -1.44
C GLY A 23 10.16 -7.46 -1.27
N GLN A 24 10.07 -7.92 -0.02
CA GLN A 24 9.40 -9.18 0.28
C GLN A 24 7.87 -8.98 0.20
N ILE A 25 7.20 -9.69 -0.70
CA ILE A 25 5.75 -9.54 -0.95
C ILE A 25 4.95 -10.70 -0.33
N GLU A 26 3.84 -10.36 0.35
CA GLU A 26 2.88 -11.32 0.90
C GLU A 26 1.43 -10.90 0.60
N TRP A 27 0.53 -11.89 0.45
CA TRP A 27 -0.86 -11.69 -0.02
C TRP A 27 -1.95 -12.18 0.96
N LEU A 28 -1.66 -12.21 2.26
CA LEU A 28 -2.56 -12.82 3.26
C LEU A 28 -3.80 -11.96 3.56
N ASP A 29 -3.62 -10.66 3.82
CA ASP A 29 -4.71 -9.69 4.06
C ASP A 29 -4.41 -8.40 3.27
N GLY A 30 -4.73 -8.43 1.98
CA GLY A 30 -4.26 -7.44 1.02
C GLY A 30 -2.83 -7.74 0.55
N VAL A 31 -2.13 -6.71 0.07
CA VAL A 31 -0.71 -6.78 -0.29
C VAL A 31 0.13 -6.18 0.81
N SER A 32 1.09 -6.96 1.32
CA SER A 32 2.13 -6.48 2.22
C SER A 32 3.47 -6.48 1.49
N VAL A 33 4.26 -5.42 1.65
CA VAL A 33 5.64 -5.37 1.18
C VAL A 33 6.56 -4.92 2.30
N THR A 34 7.62 -5.69 2.53
CA THR A 34 8.56 -5.48 3.63
C THR A 34 9.97 -5.24 3.10
N TYR A 35 10.61 -4.20 3.63
CA TYR A 35 12.03 -3.86 3.46
C TYR A 35 12.70 -3.74 4.84
N ASP A 36 14.03 -3.61 4.87
CA ASP A 36 14.80 -3.55 6.12
C ASP A 36 14.44 -2.36 7.03
N ASP A 37 14.04 -1.24 6.42
CA ASP A 37 13.82 0.04 7.12
C ASP A 37 12.36 0.49 7.15
N TRP A 38 11.48 -0.17 6.39
CA TRP A 38 10.08 0.19 6.28
C TRP A 38 9.24 -0.95 5.70
N HIS A 39 7.95 -0.91 5.98
CA HIS A 39 6.99 -1.85 5.40
C HIS A 39 5.65 -1.16 5.20
N PHE A 40 4.83 -1.75 4.33
CA PHE A 40 3.44 -1.34 4.21
C PHE A 40 2.51 -2.53 3.98
N ASN A 41 1.24 -2.32 4.30
CA ASN A 41 0.13 -3.19 3.95
C ASN A 41 -0.99 -2.36 3.33
N VAL A 42 -1.48 -2.79 2.17
CA VAL A 42 -2.67 -2.23 1.52
C VAL A 42 -3.72 -3.32 1.40
N ARG A 43 -4.89 -3.09 1.98
CA ARG A 43 -6.01 -4.05 1.95
C ARG A 43 -7.34 -3.40 1.59
N PRO A 44 -8.26 -4.13 0.95
CA PRO A 44 -9.60 -3.65 0.70
C PRO A 44 -10.38 -3.51 2.01
N SER A 45 -11.27 -2.52 2.07
CA SER A 45 -12.28 -2.48 3.11
C SER A 45 -13.39 -3.48 2.80
N ASN A 46 -13.81 -4.25 3.80
CA ASN A 46 -14.88 -5.24 3.66
C ASN A 46 -16.27 -4.63 3.51
N THR A 47 -16.45 -3.37 3.91
CA THR A 47 -17.77 -2.73 4.03
C THR A 47 -17.92 -1.45 3.22
N GLU A 48 -16.85 -0.94 2.63
CA GLU A 48 -16.84 0.34 1.91
C GLU A 48 -15.91 0.27 0.68
N PRO A 49 -16.16 1.04 -0.39
CA PRO A 49 -15.32 1.06 -1.59
C PRO A 49 -14.04 1.89 -1.36
N LEU A 50 -13.18 1.41 -0.46
CA LEU A 50 -11.92 2.06 -0.12
C LEU A 50 -10.79 1.05 0.12
N LEU A 51 -9.56 1.50 -0.09
CA LEU A 51 -8.33 0.83 0.33
C LEU A 51 -7.82 1.41 1.64
N ARG A 52 -7.24 0.55 2.48
CA ARG A 52 -6.60 0.93 3.75
C ARG A 52 -5.10 0.70 3.62
N LEU A 53 -4.33 1.78 3.78
CA LEU A 53 -2.87 1.76 3.85
C LEU A 53 -2.41 1.80 5.31
N ASN A 54 -1.68 0.78 5.75
CA ASN A 54 -0.87 0.81 6.97
C ASN A 54 0.60 0.85 6.55
N LEU A 55 1.39 1.75 7.13
CA LEU A 55 2.79 1.94 6.76
C LEU A 55 3.59 2.33 7.98
N GLU A 56 4.74 1.70 8.18
CA GLU A 56 5.69 2.05 9.22
C GLU A 56 7.10 2.14 8.63
N ALA A 57 7.91 3.03 9.17
CA ALA A 57 9.31 3.19 8.78
C ALA A 57 10.15 3.61 9.98
N LYS A 58 11.46 3.34 9.91
CA LYS A 58 12.43 3.72 10.96
C LYS A 58 12.58 5.22 11.14
N SER A 59 12.18 6.04 10.17
CA SER A 59 12.17 7.49 10.29
C SER A 59 10.87 8.11 9.77
N LYS A 60 10.51 9.26 10.32
CA LYS A 60 9.33 10.01 9.88
C LYS A 60 9.45 10.49 8.42
N ALA A 61 10.64 10.94 8.02
CA ALA A 61 10.88 11.40 6.65
C ALA A 61 10.65 10.27 5.63
N LEU A 62 11.20 9.07 5.90
CA LEU A 62 10.99 7.89 5.05
C LEU A 62 9.51 7.46 5.03
N MET A 63 8.84 7.49 6.19
CA MET A 63 7.41 7.18 6.29
C MET A 63 6.58 8.11 5.41
N GLU A 64 6.84 9.42 5.46
CA GLU A 64 6.11 10.42 4.69
C GLU A 64 6.38 10.30 3.19
N GLU A 65 7.64 10.12 2.78
CA GLU A 65 8.03 9.89 1.39
C GLU A 65 7.30 8.68 0.79
N LYS A 66 7.37 7.51 1.46
CA LYS A 66 6.76 6.27 0.96
C LYS A 66 5.23 6.31 1.02
N ARG A 67 4.67 6.96 2.04
CA ARG A 67 3.22 7.21 2.12
C ARG A 67 2.73 7.96 0.89
N ASP A 68 3.38 9.06 0.54
CA ASP A 68 2.94 9.91 -0.58
C ASP A 68 3.08 9.17 -1.90
N GLN A 69 4.20 8.47 -2.11
CA GLN A 69 4.41 7.60 -3.26
C GLN A 69 3.29 6.54 -3.43
N ILE A 70 2.93 5.84 -2.35
CA ILE A 70 1.90 4.78 -2.40
C ILE A 70 0.51 5.38 -2.60
N LEU A 71 0.21 6.52 -1.97
CA LEU A 71 -1.08 7.18 -2.12
C LEU A 71 -1.30 7.71 -3.55
N ASP A 72 -0.25 8.17 -4.22
CA ASP A 72 -0.32 8.60 -5.62
C ASP A 72 -0.67 7.42 -6.54
N ILE A 73 -0.06 6.25 -6.33
CA ILE A 73 -0.39 5.02 -7.07
C ILE A 73 -1.84 4.59 -6.83
N ILE A 74 -2.31 4.63 -5.57
CA ILE A 74 -3.68 4.25 -5.23
C ILE A 74 -4.72 5.19 -5.87
N ARG A 75 -4.37 6.46 -6.07
CA ARG A 75 -5.30 7.52 -6.51
C ARG A 75 -5.25 7.83 -8.00
N SER A 76 -4.29 7.27 -8.75
CA SER A 76 -4.22 7.38 -10.22
C SER A 76 -5.31 6.58 -10.93
#